data_AF-A0A9X9QAG8-F1
#
_entry.id   AF-A0A9X9QAG8-F1
#
_cell.length_a   1.000
_cell.length_b   1.000
_cell.length_c   1.000
_cell.angle_alpha   90.00
_cell.angle_beta   90.00
_cell.angle_gamma   90.00
#
_symmetry.space_group_name_H-M   'P 1'
#
loop_
_entity.id
_entity.type
_entity.pdbx_description
1 polymer ?
#
loop_
_entity_poly.entity_id
_entity_poly.type
_entity_poly.pdbx_seq_one_letter_code
_entity_poly.pdbx_strand_id
1 'polypeptide(L)'
;RSHHFSLGFSVSSLGLLFLFSLFPECLGAEGKLAHKLFRDLFANYTSALRPVADTDQALNVTLEVTLSQIIDMDERNQVLTLYLWIRQEWTDAYLRWDPDAYGGLDAIRIPSSLVWRPDIVLYNKYCLPGPLPYHNPSPLLPQALGIH
;
A
#
# COMPACT_ATOMS: atom_id res chain seq x y z
N ARG A 1 59.99 32.80 -40.60
CA ARG A 1 58.58 32.48 -40.94
C ARG A 1 58.07 31.51 -39.88
N SER A 2 57.58 32.05 -38.78
CA SER A 2 57.12 31.32 -37.59
C SER A 2 55.59 31.22 -37.63
N HIS A 3 55.05 30.01 -37.55
CA HIS A 3 53.61 29.79 -37.36
C HIS A 3 53.41 29.10 -36.02
N HIS A 4 53.08 29.90 -35.01
CA HIS A 4 52.31 29.46 -33.85
C HIS A 4 50.87 29.27 -34.32
N PHE A 5 50.30 28.07 -34.15
CA PHE A 5 48.87 27.85 -34.35
C PHE A 5 48.25 27.48 -33.00
N SER A 6 47.43 28.41 -32.50
CA SER A 6 46.71 28.33 -31.23
C SER A 6 45.57 27.32 -31.33
N LEU A 7 45.47 26.40 -30.36
CA LEU A 7 44.32 25.53 -30.17
C LEU A 7 43.21 26.31 -29.45
N GLY A 8 42.24 26.82 -30.21
CA GLY A 8 41.02 27.41 -29.66
C GLY A 8 40.06 26.33 -29.17
N PHE A 9 39.88 26.20 -27.86
CA PHE A 9 38.81 25.41 -27.28
C PHE A 9 37.49 26.18 -27.38
N SER A 10 36.53 25.65 -28.14
CA SER A 10 35.20 26.23 -28.30
C SER A 10 34.37 26.06 -27.01
N VAL A 11 33.86 27.18 -26.48
CA VAL A 11 33.09 27.29 -25.23
C VAL A 11 31.72 26.58 -25.30
N SER A 12 31.34 26.04 -26.47
CA SER A 12 30.05 25.38 -26.69
C SER A 12 29.83 24.07 -25.90
N SER A 13 30.89 23.45 -25.37
CA SER A 13 30.79 22.20 -24.60
C SER A 13 30.36 22.41 -23.13
N LEU A 14 30.66 23.58 -22.55
CA LEU A 14 30.34 23.89 -21.15
C LEU A 14 28.86 24.29 -20.95
N GLY A 15 28.20 24.82 -21.98
CA GLY A 15 26.78 25.17 -21.93
C GLY A 15 25.85 23.94 -21.85
N LEU A 16 26.28 22.79 -22.39
CA LEU A 16 25.49 21.57 -22.36
C LEU A 16 25.56 20.86 -20.99
N LEU A 17 26.64 21.08 -20.22
CA LEU A 17 26.77 20.56 -18.85
C LEU A 17 25.97 21.40 -17.84
N PHE A 18 25.70 22.67 -18.14
CA PHE A 18 24.86 23.53 -17.31
C PHE A 18 23.35 23.25 -17.44
N LEU A 19 22.94 22.45 -18.43
CA LEU A 19 21.55 21.99 -18.59
C LEU A 19 21.28 20.65 -17.89
N PHE A 20 22.32 19.97 -17.38
CA PHE A 20 22.16 18.70 -16.67
C PHE A 20 22.02 18.87 -15.14
N SER A 21 22.28 20.06 -14.60
CA SER A 21 22.21 20.36 -13.15
C SER A 21 20.82 20.80 -12.67
N LEU A 22 19.81 20.77 -13.53
CA LEU A 22 18.40 21.05 -13.20
C LEU A 22 17.54 19.79 -13.28
N PHE A 23 18.07 18.65 -12.85
CA PHE A 23 17.22 17.60 -12.31
C PHE A 23 17.29 17.73 -10.79
N PRO A 24 16.24 18.27 -10.13
CA PRO A 24 16.11 18.08 -8.70
C PRO A 24 16.08 16.58 -8.46
N GLU A 25 17.03 16.07 -7.69
CA GLU A 25 16.94 14.77 -7.04
C GLU A 25 15.74 14.81 -6.08
N CYS A 26 14.52 14.73 -6.60
CA CYS A 26 13.30 14.85 -5.81
C CYS A 26 12.86 13.53 -5.16
N LEU A 27 13.63 12.44 -5.33
CA LEU A 27 13.28 11.12 -4.81
C LEU A 27 13.57 10.94 -3.30
N GLY A 28 14.27 11.89 -2.66
CA GLY A 28 14.62 11.80 -1.23
C GLY A 28 13.63 12.44 -0.27
N ALA A 29 12.83 13.42 -0.73
CA ALA A 29 11.92 14.17 0.13
C ALA A 29 10.68 13.34 0.51
N GLU A 30 10.06 12.62 -0.44
CA GLU A 30 8.84 11.86 -0.15
C GLU A 30 9.02 10.80 0.94
N GLY A 31 10.12 10.03 0.91
CA GLY A 31 10.33 8.95 1.89
C GLY A 31 10.49 9.46 3.33
N LYS A 32 11.18 10.59 3.53
CA LYS A 32 11.35 11.21 4.85
C LYS A 32 10.03 11.75 5.39
N LEU A 33 9.20 12.32 4.51
CA LEU A 33 7.91 12.90 4.84
C LEU A 33 6.88 11.79 5.15
N ALA A 34 6.88 10.70 4.39
CA ALA A 34 6.08 9.50 4.69
C ALA A 34 6.46 8.88 6.04
N HIS A 35 7.75 8.80 6.37
CA HIS A 35 8.20 8.29 7.66
C HIS A 35 7.81 9.22 8.82
N LYS A 36 7.84 10.54 8.60
CA LYS A 36 7.35 11.52 9.57
C LYS A 36 5.84 11.37 9.78
N LEU A 37 5.06 11.34 8.70
CA LEU A 37 3.61 11.15 8.75
C LEU A 37 3.24 9.87 9.50
N PHE A 38 3.91 8.76 9.18
CA PHE A 38 3.72 7.49 9.90
C PHE A 38 3.97 7.65 11.40
N ARG A 39 5.03 8.33 11.81
CA ARG A 39 5.30 8.55 13.24
C ARG A 39 4.22 9.41 13.90
N ASP A 40 3.78 10.46 13.22
CA ASP A 40 2.81 11.41 13.74
C ASP A 40 1.42 10.77 13.88
N LEU A 41 0.98 9.97 12.90
CA LEU A 41 -0.29 9.23 12.94
C LEU A 41 -0.31 8.15 14.03
N PHE A 42 0.78 7.40 14.19
CA PHE A 42 0.81 6.24 15.09
C PHE A 42 1.27 6.55 16.51
N ALA A 43 1.66 7.79 16.83
CA ALA A 43 2.12 8.18 18.16
C ALA A 43 1.08 7.90 19.28
N ASN A 44 -0.22 8.03 18.97
CA ASN A 44 -1.33 7.81 19.91
C ASN A 44 -2.43 6.92 19.31
N TYR A 45 -2.10 6.09 18.31
CA TYR A 45 -3.05 5.20 17.67
C TYR A 45 -3.11 3.84 18.37
N THR A 46 -4.31 3.29 18.53
CA THR A 46 -4.51 1.94 19.10
C THR A 46 -5.35 1.10 18.16
N SER A 47 -4.78 0.05 17.59
CA SER A 47 -5.47 -0.86 16.65
C SER A 47 -6.54 -1.75 17.30
N ALA A 48 -6.57 -1.85 18.62
CA ALA A 48 -7.56 -2.61 19.37
C ALA A 48 -8.93 -1.90 19.47
N LEU A 49 -8.98 -0.59 19.22
CA LEU A 49 -10.19 0.21 19.35
C LEU A 49 -10.80 0.47 17.98
N ARG A 50 -12.14 0.41 17.90
CA ARG A 50 -12.87 0.76 16.69
C ARG A 50 -12.68 2.26 16.38
N PRO A 51 -12.20 2.65 15.18
CA PRO A 51 -11.79 4.01 14.88
C PRO A 51 -12.99 4.90 14.49
N VAL A 52 -13.84 5.21 15.46
CA VAL A 52 -14.99 6.11 15.31
C VAL A 52 -14.82 7.35 16.19
N ALA A 53 -15.23 8.51 15.69
CA ALA A 53 -15.19 9.75 16.47
C ALA A 53 -16.12 9.68 17.69
N ASP A 54 -17.34 9.17 17.47
CA ASP A 54 -18.33 8.92 18.51
C ASP A 54 -18.62 7.41 18.59
N THR A 55 -18.70 6.88 19.81
CA THR A 55 -18.99 5.45 20.03
C THR A 55 -20.36 5.01 19.51
N ASP A 56 -21.30 5.95 19.41
CA ASP A 56 -22.66 5.68 18.94
C ASP A 56 -22.77 5.62 17.41
N GLN A 57 -21.72 6.05 16.69
CA GLN A 57 -21.69 5.99 15.23
C GLN A 57 -21.33 4.59 14.73
N ALA A 58 -21.97 4.22 13.61
CA ALA A 58 -21.63 3.01 12.88
C ALA A 58 -20.39 3.24 12.01
N LEU A 59 -19.53 2.23 11.91
CA LEU A 59 -18.42 2.20 10.97
C LEU A 59 -18.84 1.35 9.77
N ASN A 60 -18.92 1.97 8.60
CA ASN A 60 -19.30 1.29 7.37
C ASN A 60 -18.08 0.61 6.75
N VAL A 61 -18.22 -0.68 6.46
CA VAL A 61 -17.20 -1.48 5.77
C VAL A 61 -17.77 -1.95 4.44
N THR A 62 -17.12 -1.58 3.35
CA THR A 62 -17.41 -2.10 2.02
C THR A 62 -16.58 -3.35 1.80
N LEU A 63 -17.23 -4.43 1.39
CA LEU A 63 -16.58 -5.70 1.10
C LEU A 63 -16.84 -6.08 -0.36
N GLU A 64 -15.74 -6.32 -1.07
CA GLU A 64 -15.74 -6.78 -2.45
C GLU A 64 -15.12 -8.18 -2.49
N VAL A 65 -15.86 -9.15 -3.04
CA VAL A 65 -15.40 -10.53 -3.22
C VAL A 65 -15.24 -10.79 -4.70
N THR A 66 -14.04 -11.18 -5.08
CA THR A 66 -13.72 -11.61 -6.44
C THR A 66 -13.38 -13.09 -6.42
N LEU A 67 -14.21 -13.90 -7.07
CA LEU A 67 -13.92 -15.31 -7.29
C LEU A 67 -12.72 -15.43 -8.21
N SER A 68 -11.65 -16.06 -7.73
CA SER A 68 -10.46 -16.32 -8.54
C SER A 68 -10.57 -17.65 -9.26
N GLN A 69 -10.92 -18.71 -8.51
CA GLN A 69 -10.99 -20.07 -9.04
C GLN A 69 -11.88 -20.95 -8.17
N ILE A 70 -12.59 -21.89 -8.80
CA ILE A 70 -13.21 -23.05 -8.15
C ILE A 70 -12.15 -24.16 -8.08
N ILE A 71 -11.79 -24.57 -6.86
CA ILE A 71 -10.75 -25.58 -6.63
C ILE A 71 -11.35 -26.98 -6.77
N ASP A 72 -12.46 -27.24 -6.07
CA ASP A 72 -13.10 -28.56 -6.06
C ASP A 72 -14.57 -28.44 -5.61
N MET A 73 -15.39 -29.41 -6.02
CA MET A 73 -16.79 -29.55 -5.63
C MET A 73 -17.07 -31.00 -5.23
N ASP A 74 -17.26 -31.22 -3.92
CA ASP A 74 -17.70 -32.50 -3.38
C ASP A 74 -19.24 -32.53 -3.35
N GLU A 75 -19.84 -33.10 -4.38
CA GLU A 75 -21.29 -33.21 -4.51
C GLU A 75 -21.92 -34.11 -3.44
N ARG A 76 -21.17 -35.10 -2.93
CA ARG A 76 -21.68 -36.02 -1.90
C ARG A 76 -21.81 -35.31 -0.56
N ASN A 77 -20.81 -34.50 -0.22
CA ASN A 77 -20.80 -33.74 1.04
C ASN A 77 -21.35 -32.31 0.88
N GLN A 78 -21.72 -31.90 -0.33
CA GLN A 78 -22.18 -30.55 -0.68
C GLN A 78 -21.17 -29.47 -0.26
N VAL A 79 -19.88 -29.73 -0.49
CA VAL A 79 -18.78 -28.84 -0.11
C VAL A 79 -18.14 -28.23 -1.36
N LEU A 80 -18.02 -26.91 -1.37
CA LEU A 80 -17.36 -26.16 -2.44
C LEU A 80 -16.07 -25.53 -1.90
N THR A 81 -14.95 -25.84 -2.55
CA THR A 81 -13.64 -25.27 -2.21
C THR A 81 -13.29 -24.17 -3.22
N LEU A 82 -13.07 -22.95 -2.75
CA LEU A 82 -12.87 -21.76 -3.61
C LEU A 82 -11.58 -21.01 -3.24
N TYR A 83 -10.95 -20.40 -4.24
CA TYR A 83 -9.96 -19.35 -4.05
C TYR A 83 -10.61 -17.99 -4.33
N LEU A 84 -10.62 -17.11 -3.32
CA LEU A 84 -11.28 -15.80 -3.37
C LEU A 84 -10.27 -14.69 -3.09
N TRP A 85 -10.38 -13.58 -3.82
CA TRP A 85 -9.81 -12.29 -3.41
C TRP A 85 -10.87 -11.52 -2.63
N ILE A 86 -10.49 -11.02 -1.46
CA ILE A 86 -11.36 -10.21 -0.61
C ILE A 86 -10.71 -8.84 -0.46
N ARG A 87 -11.42 -7.80 -0.88
CA ARG A 87 -11.05 -6.41 -0.66
C ARG A 87 -12.00 -5.80 0.36
N GLN A 88 -11.43 -5.09 1.32
CA GLN A 88 -12.16 -4.44 2.41
C GLN A 88 -11.79 -2.97 2.41
N GLU A 89 -12.79 -2.10 2.49
CA GLU A 89 -12.60 -0.66 2.53
C GLU A 89 -13.42 -0.08 3.67
N TRP A 90 -12.77 0.76 4.48
CA TRP A 90 -13.40 1.51 5.56
C TRP A 90 -12.65 2.83 5.75
N THR A 91 -13.29 3.78 6.43
CA THR A 91 -12.67 5.05 6.79
C THR A 91 -12.31 5.06 8.27
N ASP A 92 -11.04 5.28 8.59
CA ASP A 92 -10.55 5.47 9.96
C ASP A 92 -10.63 6.96 10.33
N ALA A 93 -11.26 7.29 11.47
CA ALA A 93 -11.42 8.68 11.90
C ALA A 93 -10.10 9.33 12.41
N TYR A 94 -9.14 8.52 12.85
CA TYR A 94 -7.90 8.97 13.48
C TYR A 94 -6.71 9.01 12.52
N LEU A 95 -6.77 8.24 11.42
CA LEU A 95 -5.72 8.22 10.40
C LEU A 95 -5.99 9.25 9.30
N ARG A 96 -6.09 10.53 9.68
CA ARG A 96 -6.33 11.65 8.77
C ARG A 96 -5.20 12.67 8.87
N TRP A 97 -4.82 13.25 7.75
CA TRP A 97 -3.82 14.30 7.69
C TRP A 97 -4.12 15.28 6.56
N ASP A 98 -3.44 16.42 6.59
CA ASP A 98 -3.45 17.40 5.52
C ASP A 98 -2.29 17.12 4.55
N PRO A 99 -2.54 16.74 3.28
CA PRO A 99 -1.49 16.45 2.31
C PRO A 99 -0.48 17.58 2.14
N ASP A 100 -0.93 18.84 2.23
CA ASP A 100 -0.07 20.02 2.03
C ASP A 100 1.00 20.13 3.13
N ALA A 101 0.70 19.66 4.34
CA ALA A 101 1.64 19.63 5.46
C ALA A 101 2.76 18.57 5.29
N TYR A 102 2.58 17.61 4.37
CA TYR A 102 3.50 16.49 4.12
C TYR A 102 4.02 16.45 2.68
N GLY A 103 3.99 17.58 1.96
CA GLY A 103 4.54 17.69 0.62
C GLY A 103 3.64 17.11 -0.48
N GLY A 104 2.32 17.15 -0.28
CA GLY A 104 1.33 16.63 -1.21
C GLY A 104 1.08 15.12 -1.07
N LEU A 105 1.59 14.48 -0.02
CA LEU A 105 1.43 13.06 0.23
C LEU A 105 -0.04 12.75 0.57
N ASP A 106 -0.75 12.04 -0.30
CA ASP A 106 -2.17 11.73 -0.20
C ASP A 106 -2.46 10.27 0.14
N ALA A 107 -1.48 9.36 -0.01
CA ALA A 107 -1.63 7.96 0.32
C ALA A 107 -0.32 7.36 0.85
N ILE A 108 -0.44 6.48 1.85
CA ILE A 108 0.67 5.67 2.36
C ILE A 108 0.26 4.20 2.50
N ARG A 109 1.22 3.30 2.29
CA ARG A 109 1.02 1.85 2.46
C ARG A 109 1.60 1.41 3.80
N ILE A 110 0.76 0.77 4.62
CA ILE A 110 1.13 0.37 5.99
C ILE A 110 0.78 -1.12 6.17
N PRO A 111 1.58 -1.88 6.95
CA PRO A 111 1.21 -3.23 7.35
C PRO A 111 -0.16 -3.25 8.07
N SER A 112 -1.04 -4.14 7.60
CA SER A 112 -2.41 -4.26 8.09
C SER A 112 -2.51 -4.60 9.58
N SER A 113 -1.45 -5.16 10.18
CA SER A 113 -1.35 -5.45 11.62
C SER A 113 -1.31 -4.23 12.53
N LEU A 114 -0.94 -3.06 12.00
CA LEU A 114 -0.78 -1.83 12.79
C LEU A 114 -2.06 -1.01 12.88
N VAL A 115 -3.02 -1.27 11.99
CA VAL A 115 -4.31 -0.57 11.93
C VAL A 115 -5.41 -1.45 12.49
N TRP A 116 -6.46 -0.83 13.01
CA TRP A 116 -7.69 -1.54 13.30
C TRP A 116 -8.24 -2.18 12.02
N ARG A 117 -8.78 -3.39 12.13
CA ARG A 117 -9.42 -4.10 11.02
C ARG A 117 -10.73 -4.71 11.50
N PRO A 118 -11.78 -4.71 10.67
CA PRO A 118 -13.01 -5.41 11.01
C PRO A 118 -12.78 -6.92 11.08
N ASP A 119 -13.40 -7.57 12.06
CA ASP A 119 -13.39 -9.04 12.17
C ASP A 119 -14.46 -9.63 11.25
N ILE A 120 -14.07 -9.99 10.03
CA ILE A 120 -14.96 -10.57 9.02
C ILE A 120 -14.65 -12.06 8.89
N VAL A 121 -15.64 -12.88 9.24
CA VAL A 121 -15.54 -14.35 9.20
C VAL A 121 -16.55 -14.95 8.24
N LEU A 122 -16.13 -16.02 7.55
CA LEU A 122 -17.04 -16.82 6.74
C LEU A 122 -17.95 -17.65 7.67
N TYR A 123 -19.24 -17.31 7.70
CA TYR A 123 -20.23 -18.01 8.52
C TYR A 123 -20.39 -19.47 8.09
N ASN A 124 -20.49 -19.71 6.79
CA ASN A 124 -20.68 -21.03 6.20
C ASN A 124 -19.34 -21.73 5.92
N LYS A 125 -18.47 -21.80 6.92
CA LYS A 125 -17.19 -22.51 6.79
C LYS A 125 -17.39 -24.01 7.00
N TYR A 126 -17.01 -24.81 6.01
CA TYR A 126 -16.87 -26.26 6.17
C TYR A 126 -15.39 -26.57 6.47
N CYS A 127 -15.11 -27.24 7.58
CA CYS A 127 -13.77 -27.68 7.92
C CYS A 127 -13.56 -29.09 7.34
N LEU A 128 -12.72 -29.21 6.32
CA LEU A 128 -12.36 -30.51 5.76
C LEU A 128 -11.58 -31.34 6.80
N PRO A 129 -12.02 -32.56 7.14
CA PRO A 129 -11.22 -33.47 7.95
C PRO A 129 -10.12 -34.10 7.08
N GLY A 130 -8.92 -33.53 7.08
CA GLY A 130 -7.75 -34.08 6.37
C GLY A 130 -6.80 -33.00 5.84
N PRO A 131 -5.59 -33.39 5.38
CA PRO A 131 -4.66 -32.44 4.76
C PRO A 131 -5.28 -31.87 3.48
N LEU A 132 -5.15 -30.55 3.28
CA LEU A 132 -5.57 -29.88 2.06
C LEU A 132 -4.91 -30.56 0.85
N PRO A 133 -5.62 -30.73 -0.29
CA PRO A 133 -4.99 -31.20 -1.51
C PRO A 133 -3.81 -30.27 -1.83
N TYR A 134 -2.66 -30.87 -2.19
CA TYR A 134 -1.41 -30.20 -2.51
C TYR A 134 -1.58 -29.23 -3.71
N HIS A 135 -2.18 -28.07 -3.47
CA HIS A 135 -2.04 -26.92 -4.33
C HIS A 135 -1.24 -25.89 -3.56
N ASN A 136 0.03 -25.76 -3.95
CA ASN A 136 1.00 -24.83 -3.39
C ASN A 136 0.41 -23.40 -3.32
N PRO A 137 0.08 -22.87 -2.12
CA PRO A 137 -0.23 -21.47 -2.01
C PRO A 137 1.12 -20.75 -1.96
N SER A 138 1.57 -20.19 -3.08
CA SER A 138 2.68 -19.25 -3.07
C SER A 138 2.37 -18.14 -2.05
N PRO A 139 3.16 -17.96 -0.98
CA PRO A 139 2.88 -16.95 0.03
C PRO A 139 3.48 -15.63 -0.45
N LEU A 140 2.85 -14.98 -1.41
CA LEU A 140 3.25 -13.63 -1.83
C LEU A 140 1.99 -12.83 -2.16
N LEU A 141 1.55 -12.00 -1.21
CA LEU A 141 1.69 -10.55 -1.34
C LEU A 141 1.12 -9.85 -0.09
N PRO A 142 1.72 -8.73 0.32
CA PRO A 142 1.35 -8.01 1.52
C PRO A 142 -0.06 -7.46 1.36
N GLN A 143 -0.88 -7.60 2.39
CA GLN A 143 -2.07 -6.75 2.57
C GLN A 143 -1.58 -5.31 2.80
N ALA A 144 -1.16 -4.65 1.72
CA ALA A 144 -0.95 -3.22 1.71
C ALA A 144 -2.34 -2.59 1.56
N LEU A 145 -3.00 -2.36 2.69
CA LEU A 145 -4.09 -1.40 2.74
C LEU A 145 -3.48 -0.05 2.40
N GLY A 146 -3.81 0.46 1.22
CA GLY A 146 -3.66 1.88 0.91
C GLY A 146 -4.70 2.60 1.73
N ILE A 147 -4.24 3.42 2.67
CA ILE A 147 -5.11 4.36 3.36
C ILE A 147 -5.20 5.55 2.40
N HIS A 148 -6.39 5.79 1.86
CA HIS A 148 -6.78 7.01 1.15
C HIS A 148 -7.49 7.95 2.12
#